data_AF-A0A9P5MH41-F1
#
_entry.id   AF-A0A9P5MH41-F1
#
_cell.length_a   1.000
_cell.length_b   1.000
_cell.length_c   1.000
_cell.angle_alpha   90.00
_cell.angle_beta   90.00
_cell.angle_gamma   90.00
#
_symmetry.space_group_name_H-M   'P 1'
#
loop_
_entity.id
_entity.type
_entity.pdbx_description
1 polymer ?
#
loop_
_entity_poly.entity_id
_entity_poly.type
_entity_poly.pdbx_seq_one_letter_code
_entity_poly.pdbx_strand_id
1 'polypeptide(L)'
;MEGRSSQLRRHKVSQPNMVSTVVRTSLVILGFIVPALSAPAIASTNGMLVTPVGLRPAEHVHEVPPGGSVKHFGTSVHLLDASGNVLHISEKNSASQTSKRFETGWIAFTGWSNTNSSNPIDNFATSWTVPPEPETDNGQTVFLFNAIQPFASSNIFQPVLQYGGSAAGGGPYWSIASWYVSASGTYFTPLYNVSAGDELTGVITLNSQNGSSFDYTSSFVNIPAAGALCLNGSAELVWAAETLEAYGITTASDYPAGTTVFNNIQLTGKYGPLNMSWDVFSDSTDDITATVDVDGPTNGVITIKY
;
A
#
# COMPACT_ATOMS: atom_id res chain seq x y z
N MET A 1 -33.87 46.82 77.76
CA MET A 1 -32.71 47.63 77.33
C MET A 1 -31.57 46.65 77.10
N GLU A 2 -31.49 46.11 75.88
CA GLU A 2 -30.48 46.50 74.88
C GLU A 2 -29.05 46.18 75.39
N GLY A 3 -28.23 45.34 74.78
CA GLY A 3 -28.27 44.65 73.49
C GLY A 3 -26.83 44.51 72.99
N ARG A 4 -26.42 43.30 72.59
CA ARG A 4 -25.54 42.95 71.44
C ARG A 4 -24.81 41.62 71.68
N SER A 5 -25.27 40.62 70.93
CA SER A 5 -24.67 39.30 70.74
C SER A 5 -23.66 39.36 69.57
N SER A 6 -22.42 38.92 69.80
CA SER A 6 -21.37 38.77 68.77
C SER A 6 -21.50 37.44 68.04
N GLN A 7 -21.81 37.46 66.73
CA GLN A 7 -21.74 36.29 65.86
C GLN A 7 -20.48 36.32 64.99
N LEU A 8 -19.65 35.29 65.12
CA LEU A 8 -18.47 35.02 64.32
C LEU A 8 -18.86 34.43 62.95
N ARG A 9 -18.44 35.10 61.89
CA ARG A 9 -18.71 34.77 60.47
C ARG A 9 -17.68 33.75 59.97
N ARG A 10 -18.05 32.47 59.84
CA ARG A 10 -17.23 31.43 59.20
C ARG A 10 -17.18 31.64 57.68
N HIS A 11 -15.98 31.74 57.12
CA HIS A 11 -15.73 31.71 55.67
C HIS A 11 -15.97 30.31 55.12
N LYS A 12 -16.76 30.22 54.05
CA LYS A 12 -17.07 29.00 53.30
C LYS A 12 -16.01 28.87 52.19
N VAL A 13 -15.11 27.89 52.31
CA VAL A 13 -14.13 27.55 51.26
C VAL A 13 -14.86 26.75 50.18
N SER A 14 -14.78 27.22 48.94
CA SER A 14 -15.30 26.58 47.73
C SER A 14 -14.37 25.43 47.32
N GLN A 15 -14.91 24.20 47.18
CA GLN A 15 -14.18 23.07 46.60
C GLN A 15 -14.17 23.19 45.06
N PRO A 16 -13.06 22.87 44.38
CA PRO A 16 -13.03 22.79 42.92
C PRO A 16 -13.59 21.45 42.42
N ASN A 17 -14.40 21.52 41.36
CA ASN A 17 -14.93 20.38 40.63
C ASN A 17 -13.78 19.60 39.96
N MET A 18 -13.64 18.31 40.28
CA MET A 18 -12.82 17.39 39.49
C MET A 18 -13.55 17.04 38.19
N VAL A 19 -12.97 17.44 37.06
CA VAL A 19 -13.31 16.90 35.75
C VAL A 19 -12.58 15.57 35.61
N SER A 20 -13.33 14.47 35.52
CA SER A 20 -12.81 13.13 35.26
C SER A 20 -12.42 13.01 33.78
N THR A 21 -11.16 13.21 33.45
CA THR A 21 -10.60 12.82 32.15
C THR A 21 -10.51 11.30 32.09
N VAL A 22 -11.44 10.69 31.35
CA VAL A 22 -11.34 9.27 30.97
C VAL A 22 -10.22 9.15 29.95
N VAL A 23 -9.03 8.78 30.40
CA VAL A 23 -7.95 8.34 29.51
C VAL A 23 -8.34 6.97 29.00
N ARG A 24 -8.82 6.88 27.76
CA ARG A 24 -8.95 5.61 27.04
C ARG A 24 -7.54 5.13 26.71
N THR A 25 -7.02 4.20 27.49
CA THR A 25 -5.79 3.48 27.16
C THR A 25 -6.12 2.51 26.03
N SER A 26 -5.88 2.90 24.79
CA SER A 26 -5.88 1.97 23.67
C SER A 26 -4.72 1.00 23.86
N LEU A 27 -5.04 -0.27 24.09
CA LEU A 27 -4.07 -1.34 24.14
C LEU A 27 -3.61 -1.61 22.70
N VAL A 28 -2.45 -1.09 22.31
CA VAL A 28 -1.80 -1.46 21.04
C VAL A 28 -1.22 -2.86 21.25
N ILE A 29 -1.89 -3.88 20.74
CA ILE A 29 -1.32 -5.22 20.62
C ILE A 29 -0.26 -5.09 19.52
N LEU A 30 1.02 -5.00 19.89
CA LEU A 30 2.11 -5.21 18.94
C LEU A 30 2.09 -6.69 18.55
N GLY A 31 1.38 -7.02 17.47
CA GLY A 31 1.58 -8.28 16.77
C GLY A 31 3.04 -8.34 16.30
N PHE A 32 3.76 -9.40 16.65
CA PHE A 32 5.09 -9.63 16.11
C PHE A 32 4.93 -10.02 14.64
N ILE A 33 5.22 -9.09 13.73
CA ILE A 33 5.24 -9.39 12.30
C ILE A 33 6.55 -10.16 12.02
N VAL A 34 6.43 -11.44 11.70
CA VAL A 34 7.56 -12.32 11.39
C VAL A 34 7.60 -12.54 9.88
N PRO A 35 8.78 -12.47 9.23
CA PRO A 35 8.91 -12.82 7.82
C PRO A 35 8.41 -14.25 7.60
N ALA A 36 7.63 -14.44 6.54
CA ALA A 36 7.12 -15.74 6.16
C ALA A 36 8.26 -16.64 5.68
N LEU A 37 8.19 -17.94 5.95
CA LEU A 37 9.01 -18.91 5.24
C LEU A 37 8.58 -18.88 3.77
N SER A 38 9.50 -18.57 2.85
CA SER A 38 9.23 -18.48 1.42
C SER A 38 8.70 -19.83 0.91
N ALA A 39 7.39 -19.92 0.67
CA ALA A 39 6.84 -20.97 -0.16
C ALA A 39 7.24 -20.69 -1.62
N PRO A 40 7.55 -21.71 -2.43
CA PRO A 40 7.86 -21.51 -3.85
C PRO A 40 6.70 -20.76 -4.52
N ALA A 41 7.03 -19.75 -5.33
CA ALA A 41 6.07 -19.02 -6.13
C ALA A 41 5.16 -19.98 -6.90
N ILE A 42 3.85 -19.71 -6.92
CA ILE A 42 2.94 -20.47 -7.78
C ILE A 42 3.26 -20.08 -9.21
N ALA A 43 3.97 -20.97 -9.91
CA ALA A 43 4.20 -20.84 -11.34
C ALA A 43 2.86 -20.96 -12.06
N SER A 44 2.48 -19.91 -12.78
CA SER A 44 1.50 -20.05 -13.85
C SER A 44 2.15 -20.88 -14.98
N THR A 45 1.33 -21.56 -15.75
CA THR A 45 1.79 -22.43 -16.83
C THR A 45 2.73 -21.66 -17.78
N ASN A 46 3.79 -22.34 -18.25
CA ASN A 46 4.79 -21.80 -19.20
C ASN A 46 5.82 -20.79 -18.67
N GLY A 47 6.18 -20.83 -17.37
CA GLY A 47 7.27 -20.00 -16.84
C GLY A 47 6.88 -18.54 -16.60
N MET A 48 5.58 -18.28 -16.43
CA MET A 48 5.02 -17.00 -16.04
C MET A 48 4.64 -17.03 -14.55
N LEU A 49 4.79 -15.92 -13.85
CA LEU A 49 4.39 -15.76 -12.45
C LEU A 49 3.33 -14.67 -12.33
N VAL A 50 2.37 -14.86 -11.43
CA VAL A 50 1.35 -13.84 -11.09
C VAL A 50 1.99 -12.74 -10.26
N THR A 51 1.75 -11.48 -10.62
CA THR A 51 2.25 -10.28 -9.91
C THR A 51 1.09 -9.28 -9.76
N PRO A 52 1.20 -8.24 -8.90
CA PRO A 52 0.18 -7.19 -8.79
C PRO A 52 0.23 -6.19 -9.96
N VAL A 53 0.27 -6.74 -11.18
CA VAL A 53 -0.01 -6.15 -12.51
C VAL A 53 -0.20 -7.27 -13.57
N GLY A 54 -0.57 -8.47 -13.13
CA GLY A 54 -0.74 -9.66 -13.97
C GLY A 54 0.50 -10.51 -14.18
N LEU A 55 0.47 -11.33 -15.22
CA LEU A 55 1.53 -12.31 -15.48
C LEU A 55 2.84 -11.64 -15.93
N ARG A 56 3.96 -12.16 -15.42
CA ARG A 56 5.34 -11.75 -15.78
C ARG A 56 6.23 -12.98 -15.99
N PRO A 57 7.16 -12.97 -16.96
CA PRO A 57 8.12 -14.06 -17.12
C PRO A 57 8.95 -14.22 -15.84
N ALA A 58 9.08 -15.45 -15.34
CA ALA A 58 9.77 -15.74 -14.08
C ALA A 58 11.21 -15.21 -14.04
N GLU A 59 11.90 -15.21 -15.19
CA GLU A 59 13.27 -14.71 -15.35
C GLU A 59 13.41 -13.19 -15.12
N HIS A 60 12.31 -12.44 -15.12
CA HIS A 60 12.27 -10.99 -14.89
C HIS A 60 11.68 -10.62 -13.53
N VAL A 61 11.44 -11.59 -12.65
CA VAL A 61 10.86 -11.36 -11.33
C VAL A 61 11.90 -11.67 -10.26
N HIS A 62 12.24 -10.68 -9.45
CA HIS A 62 13.36 -10.76 -8.52
C HIS A 62 12.95 -10.32 -7.11
N GLU A 63 13.27 -11.16 -6.12
CA GLU A 63 13.19 -10.74 -4.72
C GLU A 63 14.31 -9.73 -4.41
N VAL A 64 13.96 -8.64 -3.74
CA VAL A 64 14.89 -7.65 -3.21
C VAL A 64 15.27 -8.10 -1.80
N PRO A 65 16.55 -8.46 -1.55
CA PRO A 65 16.95 -8.92 -0.23
C PRO A 65 16.78 -7.81 0.82
N PRO A 66 16.65 -8.16 2.11
CA PRO A 66 16.51 -7.17 3.16
C PRO A 66 17.60 -6.08 3.13
N GLY A 67 17.19 -4.81 3.14
CA GLY A 67 18.07 -3.65 3.02
C GLY A 67 18.61 -3.38 1.61
N GLY A 68 18.27 -4.22 0.62
CA GLY A 68 18.58 -4.02 -0.78
C GLY A 68 17.77 -2.88 -1.42
N SER A 69 18.06 -2.59 -2.68
CA SER A 69 17.37 -1.53 -3.41
C SER A 69 17.32 -1.80 -4.91
N VAL A 70 16.38 -1.13 -5.57
CA VAL A 70 16.27 -1.06 -7.03
C VAL A 70 16.74 0.31 -7.48
N LYS A 71 17.62 0.38 -8.47
CA LYS A 71 18.19 1.65 -8.94
C LYS A 71 18.19 1.76 -10.46
N HIS A 72 17.65 2.86 -10.97
CA HIS A 72 17.70 3.20 -12.39
C HIS A 72 19.07 3.78 -12.76
N PHE A 73 19.62 3.29 -13.87
CA PHE A 73 20.86 3.78 -14.47
C PHE A 73 20.66 3.95 -15.98
N GLY A 74 20.17 5.11 -16.40
CA GLY A 74 19.87 5.36 -17.81
C GLY A 74 18.76 4.43 -18.33
N THR A 75 19.12 3.45 -19.13
CA THR A 75 18.19 2.45 -19.69
C THR A 75 18.14 1.14 -18.91
N SER A 76 19.02 0.94 -17.93
CA SER A 76 19.04 -0.27 -17.12
C SER A 76 18.45 -0.03 -15.73
N VAL A 77 17.98 -1.11 -15.12
CA VAL A 77 17.54 -1.17 -13.72
C VAL A 77 18.43 -2.19 -13.02
N HIS A 78 19.08 -1.77 -11.93
CA HIS A 78 19.98 -2.59 -11.15
C HIS A 78 19.29 -2.98 -9.84
N LEU A 79 19.32 -4.27 -9.52
CA LEU A 79 19.03 -4.78 -8.19
C LEU A 79 20.32 -4.79 -7.38
N LEU A 80 20.31 -4.13 -6.22
CA LEU A 80 21.44 -4.01 -5.32
C LEU A 80 21.16 -4.71 -3.99
N ASP A 81 22.18 -5.33 -3.41
CA ASP A 81 22.14 -5.78 -2.01
C ASP A 81 22.30 -4.60 -1.02
N ALA A 82 22.22 -4.90 0.28
CA ALA A 82 22.36 -3.89 1.34
C ALA A 82 23.75 -3.23 1.41
N SER A 83 24.77 -3.84 0.80
CA SER A 83 26.13 -3.28 0.70
C SER A 83 26.32 -2.45 -0.58
N GLY A 84 25.33 -2.41 -1.47
CA GLY A 84 25.38 -1.73 -2.76
C GLY A 84 25.98 -2.56 -3.88
N ASN A 85 26.23 -3.86 -3.69
CA ASN A 85 26.69 -4.73 -4.77
C ASN A 85 25.54 -5.03 -5.72
N VAL A 86 25.85 -5.06 -7.02
CA VAL A 86 24.87 -5.42 -8.04
C VAL A 86 24.62 -6.93 -8.01
N LEU A 87 23.36 -7.32 -7.79
CA LEU A 87 22.91 -8.71 -7.84
C LEU A 87 22.34 -9.08 -9.20
N HIS A 88 21.64 -8.13 -9.84
CA HIS A 88 21.03 -8.33 -11.14
C HIS A 88 20.94 -7.00 -11.92
N ILE A 89 20.99 -7.08 -13.25
CA ILE A 89 20.80 -5.95 -14.15
C ILE A 89 19.75 -6.33 -15.17
N SER A 90 18.69 -5.52 -15.25
CA SER A 90 17.68 -5.67 -16.28
C SER A 90 17.70 -4.47 -17.22
N GLU A 91 17.86 -4.73 -18.50
CA GLU A 91 17.87 -3.71 -19.54
C GLU A 91 16.44 -3.39 -19.99
N LYS A 92 16.16 -2.12 -20.31
CA LYS A 92 14.92 -1.75 -20.99
C LYS A 92 14.98 -2.28 -22.42
N ASN A 93 14.39 -3.45 -22.67
CA ASN A 93 14.26 -3.95 -24.03
C ASN A 93 13.35 -3.01 -24.86
N SER A 94 13.88 -2.50 -25.98
CA SER A 94 13.12 -1.72 -26.98
C SER A 94 12.08 -2.56 -27.72
N ALA A 95 12.12 -3.88 -27.55
CA ALA A 95 10.97 -4.72 -27.87
C ALA A 95 9.89 -4.33 -26.89
N SER A 96 8.93 -3.54 -27.38
CA SER A 96 7.62 -3.37 -26.77
C SER A 96 7.14 -4.75 -26.36
N GLN A 97 7.37 -5.13 -25.11
CA GLN A 97 6.45 -6.03 -24.46
C GLN A 97 5.18 -5.21 -24.44
N THR A 98 4.41 -5.36 -25.51
CA THR A 98 2.97 -5.24 -25.44
C THR A 98 2.58 -6.29 -24.42
N SER A 99 2.75 -5.97 -23.13
CA SER A 99 1.80 -6.43 -22.14
C SER A 99 0.49 -6.05 -22.79
N LYS A 100 -0.25 -7.04 -23.30
CA LYS A 100 -1.66 -6.83 -23.57
C LYS A 100 -2.17 -6.11 -22.34
N ARG A 101 -2.45 -4.82 -22.51
CA ARG A 101 -3.08 -4.02 -21.49
C ARG A 101 -4.39 -4.78 -21.26
N PHE A 102 -4.52 -5.35 -20.06
CA PHE A 102 -5.69 -6.08 -19.59
C PHE A 102 -5.91 -7.48 -20.22
N GLU A 103 -5.34 -8.51 -19.60
CA GLU A 103 -6.15 -9.66 -19.18
C GLU A 103 -6.58 -9.37 -17.72
N THR A 104 -7.62 -8.52 -17.65
CA THR A 104 -8.71 -8.38 -16.67
C THR A 104 -8.47 -8.29 -15.15
N GLY A 105 -7.24 -8.30 -14.64
CA GLY A 105 -7.06 -8.35 -13.17
C GLY A 105 -7.44 -7.10 -12.38
N TRP A 106 -7.48 -5.90 -13.00
CA TRP A 106 -7.92 -4.67 -12.31
C TRP A 106 -9.43 -4.70 -12.15
N ILE A 107 -9.89 -5.03 -10.94
CA ILE A 107 -11.31 -5.22 -10.67
C ILE A 107 -11.95 -3.88 -10.31
N ALA A 108 -11.48 -3.23 -9.25
CA ALA A 108 -12.02 -1.95 -8.81
C ALA A 108 -10.89 -1.06 -8.29
N PHE A 109 -10.93 0.22 -8.63
CA PHE A 109 -9.89 1.15 -8.20
C PHE A 109 -10.39 2.59 -8.20
N THR A 110 -9.63 3.44 -7.51
CA THR A 110 -9.69 4.89 -7.66
C THR A 110 -8.42 5.42 -8.27
N GLY A 111 -8.46 6.61 -8.86
CA GLY A 111 -7.29 7.22 -9.48
C GLY A 111 -7.27 8.72 -9.34
N TRP A 112 -6.07 9.28 -9.19
CA TRP A 112 -5.86 10.72 -9.34
C TRP A 112 -4.46 10.99 -9.90
N SER A 113 -4.37 11.92 -10.87
CA SER A 113 -3.09 12.37 -11.43
C SER A 113 -2.66 13.71 -10.85
N ASN A 114 -1.46 13.76 -10.28
CA ASN A 114 -0.78 15.03 -10.01
C ASN A 114 -0.29 15.66 -11.31
N THR A 115 -0.99 16.69 -11.78
CA THR A 115 -0.60 17.44 -12.99
C THR A 115 0.37 18.58 -12.68
N ASN A 116 0.65 18.87 -11.41
CA ASN A 116 1.58 19.90 -10.98
C ASN A 116 2.97 19.30 -10.68
N SER A 117 3.81 19.22 -11.71
CA SER A 117 5.20 18.74 -11.59
C SER A 117 6.11 19.62 -10.70
N SER A 118 5.66 20.82 -10.32
CA SER A 118 6.39 21.65 -9.36
C SER A 118 6.09 21.29 -7.91
N ASN A 119 5.10 20.41 -7.66
CA ASN A 119 4.78 19.89 -6.33
C ASN A 119 4.63 18.37 -6.36
N PRO A 120 5.74 17.60 -6.49
CA PRO A 120 5.70 16.15 -6.55
C PRO A 120 5.02 15.52 -5.33
N ILE A 121 4.48 14.32 -5.49
CA ILE A 121 3.95 13.53 -4.37
C ILE A 121 5.12 13.20 -3.42
N ASP A 122 4.97 13.62 -2.16
CA ASP A 122 5.98 13.44 -1.10
C ASP A 122 5.68 12.24 -0.22
N ASN A 123 4.40 12.05 0.11
CA ASN A 123 3.94 10.91 0.88
C ASN A 123 2.57 10.46 0.37
N PHE A 124 2.39 9.16 0.24
CA PHE A 124 1.10 8.51 0.07
C PHE A 124 0.97 7.38 1.10
N ALA A 125 0.17 7.60 2.14
CA ALA A 125 -0.10 6.61 3.16
C ALA A 125 -1.60 6.33 3.26
N THR A 126 -1.96 5.06 3.39
CA THR A 126 -3.35 4.62 3.50
C THR A 126 -3.43 3.50 4.53
N SER A 127 -4.48 3.53 5.36
CA SER A 127 -4.75 2.49 6.35
C SER A 127 -5.96 1.65 5.98
N TRP A 128 -5.94 0.36 6.30
CA TRP A 128 -7.09 -0.52 6.14
C TRP A 128 -6.95 -1.74 7.05
N THR A 129 -8.09 -2.31 7.43
CA THR A 129 -8.14 -3.59 8.12
C THR A 129 -8.00 -4.72 7.10
N VAL A 130 -7.17 -5.73 7.38
CA VAL A 130 -7.11 -6.96 6.56
C VAL A 130 -8.50 -7.60 6.54
N PRO A 131 -9.12 -7.81 5.37
CA PRO A 131 -10.47 -8.36 5.29
C PRO A 131 -10.50 -9.85 5.68
N PRO A 132 -11.69 -10.43 5.91
CA PRO A 132 -11.83 -11.87 6.06
C PRO A 132 -11.18 -12.62 4.88
N GLU A 133 -10.69 -13.82 5.12
CA GLU A 133 -10.25 -14.70 4.03
C GLU A 133 -11.46 -15.04 3.12
N PRO A 134 -11.25 -15.21 1.81
CA PRO A 134 -12.26 -15.76 0.92
C PRO A 134 -12.89 -17.06 1.45
N GLU A 135 -14.18 -17.27 1.20
CA GLU A 135 -14.88 -18.47 1.67
C GLU A 135 -14.46 -19.72 0.88
N THR A 136 -14.04 -19.54 -0.38
CA THR A 136 -13.52 -20.60 -1.24
C THR A 136 -12.06 -20.33 -1.62
N ASP A 137 -11.27 -21.39 -1.76
CA ASP A 137 -9.93 -21.34 -2.36
C ASP A 137 -9.95 -22.20 -3.64
N ASN A 138 -9.96 -21.51 -4.77
CA ASN A 138 -9.86 -22.08 -6.10
C ASN A 138 -8.49 -21.76 -6.76
N GLY A 139 -7.50 -21.39 -5.95
CA GLY A 139 -6.17 -20.96 -6.43
C GLY A 139 -6.16 -19.51 -6.91
N GLN A 140 -7.12 -18.70 -6.47
CA GLN A 140 -7.18 -17.29 -6.78
C GLN A 140 -6.05 -16.51 -6.10
N THR A 141 -5.79 -15.32 -6.62
CA THR A 141 -4.91 -14.34 -5.99
C THR A 141 -5.66 -13.02 -5.89
N VAL A 142 -5.63 -12.40 -4.71
CA VAL A 142 -6.26 -11.10 -4.46
C VAL A 142 -5.20 -10.15 -3.94
N PHE A 143 -5.11 -8.97 -4.54
CA PHE A 143 -4.23 -7.88 -4.15
C PHE A 143 -5.04 -6.65 -3.77
N LEU A 144 -4.67 -6.05 -2.64
CA LEU A 144 -5.21 -4.78 -2.13
C LEU A 144 -4.06 -3.84 -1.83
N PHE A 145 -4.09 -2.64 -2.39
CA PHE A 145 -2.96 -1.72 -2.26
C PHE A 145 -3.31 -0.26 -2.56
N ASN A 146 -2.49 0.62 -1.99
CA ASN A 146 -2.28 1.97 -2.51
C ASN A 146 -1.04 1.97 -3.43
N ALA A 147 -1.03 2.79 -4.49
CA ALA A 147 0.06 2.80 -5.47
C ALA A 147 0.35 4.18 -6.06
N ILE A 148 1.58 4.38 -6.55
CA ILE A 148 1.94 5.49 -7.45
C ILE A 148 2.57 5.01 -8.76
N GLN A 149 2.24 5.68 -9.88
CA GLN A 149 2.72 5.37 -11.23
C GLN A 149 3.22 6.64 -11.96
N PRO A 150 4.18 6.55 -12.90
CA PRO A 150 4.50 7.66 -13.77
C PRO A 150 3.41 7.86 -14.84
N PHE A 151 3.33 9.05 -15.42
CA PHE A 151 2.29 9.39 -16.39
C PHE A 151 2.31 8.55 -17.69
N ALA A 152 3.50 8.16 -18.14
CA ALA A 152 3.73 7.67 -19.51
C ALA A 152 4.28 6.23 -19.59
N SER A 153 4.26 5.46 -18.50
CA SER A 153 4.70 4.07 -18.54
C SER A 153 3.82 3.16 -17.67
N SER A 154 4.01 1.85 -17.84
CA SER A 154 3.36 0.81 -17.04
C SER A 154 4.09 0.52 -15.73
N ASN A 155 4.96 1.42 -15.27
CA ASN A 155 5.66 1.21 -14.02
C ASN A 155 4.72 1.49 -12.84
N ILE A 156 4.81 0.69 -11.78
CA ILE A 156 4.00 0.88 -10.58
C ILE A 156 4.82 0.59 -9.34
N PHE A 157 4.60 1.38 -8.31
CA PHE A 157 5.24 1.24 -7.00
C PHE A 157 4.17 1.20 -5.91
N GLN A 158 4.17 0.14 -5.10
CA GLN A 158 3.01 -0.22 -4.29
C GLN A 158 3.41 -1.06 -3.07
N PRO A 159 2.95 -0.73 -1.84
CA PRO A 159 2.84 -1.68 -0.74
C PRO A 159 1.56 -2.51 -0.93
N VAL A 160 1.68 -3.84 -0.92
CA VAL A 160 0.61 -4.75 -1.33
C VAL A 160 0.26 -5.72 -0.21
N LEU A 161 -1.04 -5.81 0.09
CA LEU A 161 -1.66 -6.94 0.79
C LEU A 161 -2.09 -7.98 -0.25
N GLN A 162 -1.74 -9.24 -0.02
CA GLN A 162 -1.97 -10.38 -0.90
C GLN A 162 -2.68 -11.52 -0.15
N TYR A 163 -3.71 -12.09 -0.75
CA TYR A 163 -4.19 -13.45 -0.47
C TYR A 163 -3.90 -14.34 -1.68
N GLY A 164 -3.62 -15.62 -1.44
CA GLY A 164 -3.27 -16.56 -2.50
C GLY A 164 -1.77 -16.57 -2.81
N GLY A 165 -1.38 -17.36 -3.80
CA GLY A 165 0.01 -17.46 -4.21
C GLY A 165 0.34 -16.59 -5.42
N SER A 166 1.48 -15.90 -5.36
CA SER A 166 2.02 -15.05 -6.42
C SER A 166 3.50 -15.36 -6.67
N ALA A 167 4.17 -14.52 -7.46
CA ALA A 167 5.60 -14.54 -7.65
C ALA A 167 6.40 -14.37 -6.33
N ALA A 168 5.81 -13.73 -5.31
CA ALA A 168 6.46 -13.58 -4.00
C ALA A 168 6.28 -14.81 -3.09
N GLY A 169 5.59 -15.85 -3.55
CA GLY A 169 5.11 -16.96 -2.73
C GLY A 169 3.69 -16.69 -2.23
N GLY A 170 3.35 -17.22 -1.07
CA GLY A 170 1.99 -17.11 -0.49
C GLY A 170 1.26 -18.45 -0.46
N GLY A 171 -0.05 -18.38 -0.38
CA GLY A 171 -0.95 -19.52 -0.22
C GLY A 171 -2.33 -19.04 0.24
N PRO A 172 -3.19 -19.93 0.78
CA PRO A 172 -4.51 -19.54 1.30
C PRO A 172 -4.39 -18.84 2.65
N TYR A 173 -3.70 -17.69 2.68
CA TYR A 173 -3.49 -16.83 3.83
C TYR A 173 -3.11 -15.42 3.37
N TRP A 174 -3.31 -14.42 4.24
CA TRP A 174 -2.90 -13.06 3.98
C TRP A 174 -1.41 -12.81 4.24
N SER A 175 -0.78 -12.06 3.36
CA SER A 175 0.61 -11.62 3.51
C SER A 175 0.84 -10.27 2.85
N ILE A 176 1.89 -9.56 3.26
CA ILE A 176 2.23 -8.25 2.71
C ILE A 176 3.64 -8.24 2.10
N ALA A 177 3.82 -7.50 1.02
CA ALA A 177 5.11 -7.14 0.44
C ALA A 177 5.02 -5.84 -0.35
N SER A 178 6.14 -5.14 -0.50
CA SER A 178 6.24 -3.99 -1.39
C SER A 178 6.76 -4.42 -2.76
N TRP A 179 6.20 -3.86 -3.82
CA TRP A 179 6.51 -4.19 -5.21
C TRP A 179 6.89 -2.95 -6.00
N TYR A 180 7.86 -3.13 -6.90
CA TYR A 180 8.13 -2.25 -8.02
C TYR A 180 8.04 -3.06 -9.30
N VAL A 181 7.08 -2.74 -10.14
CA VAL A 181 6.94 -3.39 -11.45
C VAL A 181 7.25 -2.40 -12.54
N SER A 182 8.04 -2.82 -13.53
CA SER A 182 8.44 -2.00 -14.65
C SER A 182 8.52 -2.81 -15.93
N ALA A 183 8.66 -2.13 -17.07
CA ALA A 183 8.92 -2.81 -18.34
C ALA A 183 10.25 -3.58 -18.37
N SER A 184 11.23 -3.18 -17.54
CA SER A 184 12.54 -3.81 -17.47
C SER A 184 12.60 -4.96 -16.47
N GLY A 185 11.67 -5.06 -15.53
CA GLY A 185 11.67 -6.10 -14.51
C GLY A 185 10.67 -5.84 -13.39
N THR A 186 10.42 -6.88 -12.61
CA THR A 186 9.55 -6.89 -11.44
C THR A 186 10.37 -7.21 -10.19
N TYR A 187 10.20 -6.41 -9.15
CA TYR A 187 10.99 -6.47 -7.92
C TYR A 187 10.05 -6.44 -6.72
N PHE A 188 10.29 -7.29 -5.72
CA PHE A 188 9.44 -7.37 -4.54
C PHE A 188 10.24 -7.67 -3.27
N THR A 189 9.76 -7.23 -2.11
CA THR A 189 10.36 -7.56 -0.80
C THR A 189 9.91 -8.94 -0.32
N PRO A 190 10.60 -9.57 0.65
CA PRO A 190 10.10 -10.77 1.30
C PRO A 190 8.68 -10.60 1.84
N LEU A 191 7.89 -11.68 1.84
CA LEU A 191 6.55 -11.69 2.42
C LEU A 191 6.60 -11.65 3.94
N TYR A 192 5.64 -10.93 4.52
CA TYR A 192 5.33 -10.97 5.94
C TYR A 192 3.89 -11.43 6.11
N ASN A 193 3.65 -12.44 6.95
CA ASN A 193 2.29 -12.91 7.20
C ASN A 193 1.52 -11.92 8.06
N VAL A 194 0.25 -11.72 7.73
CA VAL A 194 -0.71 -10.93 8.50
C VAL A 194 -2.00 -11.73 8.64
N SER A 195 -2.83 -11.39 9.61
CA SER A 195 -4.09 -12.07 9.88
C SER A 195 -5.27 -11.19 9.51
N ALA A 196 -6.40 -11.81 9.15
CA ALA A 196 -7.67 -11.09 9.03
C ALA A 196 -7.95 -10.30 10.33
N GLY A 197 -8.37 -9.04 10.18
CA GLY A 197 -8.57 -8.12 11.30
C GLY A 197 -7.34 -7.33 11.74
N ASP A 198 -6.14 -7.61 11.23
CA ASP A 198 -4.98 -6.76 11.49
C ASP A 198 -5.16 -5.38 10.85
N GLU A 199 -4.68 -4.33 11.52
CA GLU A 199 -4.64 -2.97 10.97
C GLU A 199 -3.33 -2.76 10.21
N LEU A 200 -3.45 -2.42 8.92
CA LEU A 200 -2.32 -2.12 8.06
C LEU A 200 -2.26 -0.63 7.75
N THR A 201 -1.03 -0.15 7.52
CA THR A 201 -0.81 1.15 6.89
C THR A 201 0.28 1.00 5.84
N GLY A 202 -0.10 0.98 4.56
CA GLY A 202 0.83 1.06 3.44
C GLY A 202 1.34 2.49 3.27
N VAL A 203 2.64 2.65 3.04
CA VAL A 203 3.30 3.97 2.94
C VAL A 203 4.24 4.00 1.75
N ILE A 204 4.11 5.04 0.93
CA ILE A 204 5.08 5.42 -0.09
C ILE A 204 5.61 6.82 0.22
N THR A 205 6.92 6.99 0.29
CA THR A 205 7.57 8.27 0.64
C THR A 205 8.62 8.64 -0.40
N LEU A 206 8.66 9.91 -0.78
CA LEU A 206 9.73 10.53 -1.55
C LEU A 206 10.89 10.86 -0.59
N ASN A 207 12.02 10.20 -0.76
CA ASN A 207 13.20 10.41 0.08
C ASN A 207 14.06 11.57 -0.43
N SER A 208 14.23 11.65 -1.75
CA SER A 208 15.07 12.66 -2.40
C SER A 208 14.64 12.89 -3.83
N GLN A 209 14.96 14.10 -4.30
CA GLN A 209 14.76 14.52 -5.68
C GLN A 209 16.01 15.31 -6.12
N ASN A 210 16.56 14.94 -7.27
CA ASN A 210 17.64 15.67 -7.93
C ASN A 210 17.31 15.85 -9.41
N GLY A 211 16.88 17.05 -9.79
CA GLY A 211 16.36 17.30 -11.15
C GLY A 211 15.15 16.40 -11.45
N SER A 212 15.27 15.57 -12.49
CA SER A 212 14.24 14.61 -12.92
C SER A 212 14.41 13.21 -12.30
N SER A 213 15.32 13.05 -11.35
CA SER A 213 15.63 11.79 -10.67
C SER A 213 14.98 11.80 -9.29
N PHE A 214 14.17 10.78 -9.00
CA PHE A 214 13.41 10.66 -7.75
C PHE A 214 13.74 9.34 -7.06
N ASP A 215 13.88 9.41 -5.73
CA ASP A 215 14.12 8.25 -4.89
C ASP A 215 12.93 8.08 -3.95
N TYR A 216 12.29 6.91 -3.98
CA TYR A 216 11.12 6.58 -3.18
C TYR A 216 11.37 5.36 -2.30
N THR A 217 10.61 5.26 -1.21
CA THR A 217 10.50 4.04 -0.40
C THR A 217 9.05 3.62 -0.33
N SER A 218 8.78 2.32 -0.50
CA SER A 218 7.49 1.68 -0.24
C SER A 218 7.65 0.73 0.94
N SER A 219 6.72 0.77 1.90
CA SER A 219 6.77 -0.03 3.12
C SER A 219 5.39 -0.15 3.78
N PHE A 220 5.33 -0.91 4.87
CA PHE A 220 4.23 -0.87 5.82
C PHE A 220 4.71 -0.36 7.18
N VAL A 221 3.85 0.33 7.91
CA VAL A 221 4.13 0.71 9.30
C VAL A 221 4.36 -0.57 10.14
N ASN A 222 5.27 -0.50 11.12
CA ASN A 222 5.69 -1.60 11.99
C ASN A 222 6.44 -2.75 11.29
N ILE A 223 6.78 -2.63 10.01
CA ILE A 223 7.78 -3.49 9.36
C ILE A 223 9.18 -2.91 9.56
N PRO A 224 10.21 -3.73 9.85
CA PRO A 224 11.58 -3.25 9.92
C PRO A 224 11.98 -2.52 8.63
N ALA A 225 12.78 -1.46 8.73
CA ALA A 225 13.23 -0.70 7.56
C ALA A 225 13.94 -1.58 6.50
N ALA A 226 14.60 -2.66 6.93
CA ALA A 226 15.20 -3.63 6.02
C ALA A 226 14.17 -4.39 5.15
N GLY A 227 12.90 -4.43 5.54
CA GLY A 227 11.79 -4.98 4.77
C GLY A 227 11.10 -3.97 3.84
N ALA A 228 11.56 -2.71 3.80
CA ALA A 228 11.06 -1.72 2.87
C ALA A 228 11.71 -1.86 1.49
N LEU A 229 10.97 -1.51 0.44
CA LEU A 229 11.49 -1.44 -0.92
C LEU A 229 11.99 -0.03 -1.22
N CYS A 230 13.28 0.11 -1.51
CA CYS A 230 13.88 1.37 -1.92
C CYS A 230 14.05 1.42 -3.44
N LEU A 231 13.46 2.43 -4.08
CA LEU A 231 13.56 2.72 -5.51
C LEU A 231 14.36 4.00 -5.70
N ASN A 232 15.46 3.95 -6.44
CA ASN A 232 16.35 5.09 -6.65
C ASN A 232 16.44 5.46 -8.13
N GLY A 233 16.49 6.75 -8.42
CA GLY A 233 16.72 7.28 -9.76
C GLY A 233 15.54 7.16 -10.72
N SER A 234 14.33 6.92 -10.22
CA SER A 234 13.16 6.78 -11.09
C SER A 234 12.72 8.12 -11.67
N ALA A 235 11.86 8.06 -12.69
CA ALA A 235 11.03 9.20 -13.06
C ALA A 235 10.06 9.56 -11.92
N GLU A 236 9.47 10.74 -12.00
CA GLU A 236 8.39 11.15 -11.09
C GLU A 236 7.20 10.20 -11.21
N LEU A 237 6.66 9.81 -10.05
CA LEU A 237 5.47 8.98 -9.94
C LEU A 237 4.32 9.89 -9.53
N VAL A 238 3.34 10.08 -10.43
CA VAL A 238 2.35 11.16 -10.37
C VAL A 238 0.92 10.68 -10.24
N TRP A 239 0.62 9.43 -10.61
CA TRP A 239 -0.73 8.88 -10.56
C TRP A 239 -0.89 8.03 -9.31
N ALA A 240 -1.72 8.48 -8.37
CA ALA A 240 -2.04 7.77 -7.14
C ALA A 240 -3.32 6.94 -7.32
N ALA A 241 -3.41 5.79 -6.66
CA ALA A 241 -4.58 4.91 -6.70
C ALA A 241 -4.74 4.09 -5.42
N GLU A 242 -6.00 3.78 -5.07
CA GLU A 242 -6.39 2.67 -4.20
C GLU A 242 -6.98 1.57 -5.08
N THR A 243 -6.61 0.29 -4.89
CA THR A 243 -6.91 -0.75 -5.88
C THR A 243 -7.20 -2.11 -5.26
N LEU A 244 -8.18 -2.79 -5.85
CA LEU A 244 -8.37 -4.24 -5.84
C LEU A 244 -7.95 -4.81 -7.20
N GLU A 245 -6.97 -5.70 -7.19
CA GLU A 245 -6.56 -6.49 -8.35
C GLU A 245 -6.71 -7.99 -8.02
N ALA A 246 -7.29 -8.80 -8.90
CA ALA A 246 -7.50 -10.22 -8.63
C ALA A 246 -7.32 -11.12 -9.86
N TYR A 247 -6.93 -12.36 -9.63
CA TYR A 247 -6.66 -13.36 -10.66
C TYR A 247 -7.22 -14.72 -10.25
N GLY A 248 -7.64 -15.51 -11.24
CA GLY A 248 -8.12 -16.87 -10.98
C GLY A 248 -9.45 -16.93 -10.23
N ILE A 249 -10.22 -15.83 -10.23
CA ILE A 249 -11.56 -15.78 -9.67
C ILE A 249 -12.49 -16.66 -10.52
N THR A 250 -13.18 -17.58 -9.86
CA THR A 250 -14.13 -18.51 -10.48
C THR A 250 -15.55 -18.34 -9.93
N THR A 251 -15.66 -17.85 -8.70
CA THR A 251 -16.92 -17.58 -8.00
C THR A 251 -16.80 -16.31 -7.16
N ALA A 252 -17.93 -15.67 -6.82
CA ALA A 252 -17.90 -14.48 -5.96
C ALA A 252 -17.29 -14.76 -4.57
N SER A 253 -17.38 -16.00 -4.07
CA SER A 253 -16.77 -16.42 -2.80
C SER A 253 -15.24 -16.54 -2.85
N ASP A 254 -14.62 -16.39 -4.01
CA ASP A 254 -13.16 -16.29 -4.16
C ASP A 254 -12.64 -14.90 -3.78
N TYR A 255 -13.50 -13.89 -3.73
CA TYR A 255 -13.22 -12.61 -3.10
C TYR A 255 -13.43 -12.68 -1.58
N PRO A 256 -12.79 -11.79 -0.80
CA PRO A 256 -13.14 -11.59 0.60
C PRO A 256 -14.62 -11.24 0.78
N ALA A 257 -15.23 -11.68 1.87
CA ALA A 257 -16.59 -11.25 2.19
C ALA A 257 -16.62 -9.79 2.70
N GLY A 258 -17.64 -9.03 2.29
CA GLY A 258 -17.92 -7.70 2.82
C GLY A 258 -17.24 -6.57 2.05
N THR A 259 -16.43 -5.76 2.74
CA THR A 259 -15.79 -4.57 2.15
C THR A 259 -14.38 -4.38 2.68
N THR A 260 -13.50 -3.83 1.85
CA THR A 260 -12.25 -3.20 2.30
C THR A 260 -12.41 -1.69 2.31
N VAL A 261 -12.09 -1.07 3.44
CA VAL A 261 -12.19 0.39 3.62
C VAL A 261 -10.78 0.96 3.73
N PHE A 262 -10.30 1.54 2.63
CA PHE A 262 -9.11 2.37 2.60
C PHE A 262 -9.44 3.70 3.27
N ASN A 263 -8.84 3.94 4.43
CA ASN A 263 -9.13 5.08 5.28
C ASN A 263 -7.85 5.77 5.75
N ASN A 264 -8.01 6.92 6.39
CA ASN A 264 -6.88 7.75 6.83
C ASN A 264 -5.90 8.00 5.66
N ILE A 265 -6.43 8.23 4.47
CA ILE A 265 -5.63 8.50 3.27
C ILE A 265 -4.89 9.82 3.47
N GLN A 266 -3.56 9.80 3.35
CA GLN A 266 -2.67 10.94 3.46
C GLN A 266 -1.78 11.01 2.20
N LEU A 267 -2.25 11.74 1.21
CA LEU A 267 -1.53 12.08 -0.02
C LEU A 267 -1.06 13.54 0.05
N THR A 268 0.24 13.75 0.20
CA THR A 268 0.83 15.09 0.39
C THR A 268 1.83 15.42 -0.71
N GLY A 269 1.92 16.71 -1.03
CA GLY A 269 2.91 17.24 -1.97
C GLY A 269 4.09 17.84 -1.24
N LYS A 270 5.28 17.74 -1.85
CA LYS A 270 6.55 18.14 -1.24
C LYS A 270 6.62 19.60 -0.81
N TYR A 271 5.97 20.49 -1.54
CA TYR A 271 6.04 21.94 -1.34
C TYR A 271 4.68 22.55 -0.93
N GLY A 272 3.68 21.71 -0.64
CA GLY A 272 2.37 22.18 -0.22
C GLY A 272 1.25 21.18 -0.48
N PRO A 273 0.01 21.53 -0.11
CA PRO A 273 -1.14 20.66 -0.30
C PRO A 273 -1.38 20.34 -1.78
N LEU A 274 -1.93 19.16 -2.02
CA LEU A 274 -2.39 18.73 -3.34
C LEU A 274 -3.88 19.08 -3.48
N ASN A 275 -4.27 19.56 -4.65
CA ASN A 275 -5.68 19.75 -4.97
C ASN A 275 -6.13 18.57 -5.84
N MET A 276 -7.08 17.79 -5.34
CA MET A 276 -7.43 16.52 -5.95
C MET A 276 -8.88 16.15 -5.71
N SER A 277 -9.38 15.31 -6.61
CA SER A 277 -10.63 14.57 -6.49
C SER A 277 -10.39 13.20 -7.12
N TRP A 278 -10.83 12.15 -6.43
CA TRP A 278 -10.61 10.77 -6.87
C TRP A 278 -11.59 10.39 -7.99
N ASP A 279 -11.06 9.91 -9.12
CA ASP A 279 -11.84 9.19 -10.13
C ASP A 279 -12.13 7.77 -9.62
N VAL A 280 -13.27 7.20 -10.01
CA VAL A 280 -13.76 5.91 -9.53
C VAL A 280 -14.01 4.94 -10.68
N PHE A 281 -13.56 3.71 -10.51
CA PHE A 281 -13.72 2.62 -11.47
C PHE A 281 -14.19 1.36 -10.72
N SER A 282 -15.31 0.79 -11.16
CA SER A 282 -15.96 -0.38 -10.56
C SER A 282 -16.09 -1.49 -11.60
N ASP A 283 -16.25 -2.74 -11.16
CA ASP A 283 -16.52 -3.87 -12.05
C ASP A 283 -17.99 -4.28 -11.94
N SER A 284 -18.79 -3.89 -12.93
CA SER A 284 -20.19 -4.30 -13.01
C SER A 284 -20.38 -5.78 -13.36
N THR A 285 -19.33 -6.47 -13.84
CA THR A 285 -19.42 -7.90 -14.19
C THR A 285 -19.47 -8.77 -12.95
N ASP A 286 -18.62 -8.43 -11.98
CA ASP A 286 -18.49 -9.15 -10.71
C ASP A 286 -19.33 -8.50 -9.59
N ASP A 287 -20.14 -7.49 -9.90
CA ASP A 287 -20.91 -6.66 -8.95
C ASP A 287 -20.03 -5.96 -7.87
N ILE A 288 -18.76 -5.73 -8.18
CA ILE A 288 -17.78 -5.10 -7.30
C ILE A 288 -17.80 -3.58 -7.50
N THR A 289 -17.90 -2.85 -6.39
CA THR A 289 -18.02 -1.39 -6.42
C THR A 289 -16.91 -0.71 -5.64
N ALA A 290 -16.36 0.36 -6.21
CA ALA A 290 -15.53 1.32 -5.49
C ALA A 290 -16.34 2.59 -5.23
N THR A 291 -16.22 3.17 -4.04
CA THR A 291 -16.87 4.44 -3.67
C THR A 291 -15.87 5.37 -2.99
N VAL A 292 -15.99 6.67 -3.25
CA VAL A 292 -15.28 7.72 -2.52
C VAL A 292 -16.24 8.25 -1.46
N ASP A 293 -16.07 7.80 -0.23
CA ASP A 293 -16.94 8.17 0.90
C ASP A 293 -16.52 9.52 1.49
N VAL A 294 -15.21 9.79 1.50
CA VAL A 294 -14.62 11.09 1.85
C VAL A 294 -13.56 11.41 0.81
N ASP A 295 -13.81 12.42 -0.02
CA ASP A 295 -12.88 12.85 -1.08
C ASP A 295 -11.77 13.75 -0.53
N GLY A 296 -10.65 13.77 -1.25
CA GLY A 296 -9.52 14.65 -0.99
C GLY A 296 -8.23 13.96 -0.51
N PRO A 297 -7.18 14.76 -0.30
CA PRO A 297 -5.82 14.28 -0.06
C PRO A 297 -5.54 13.84 1.39
N THR A 298 -6.37 14.27 2.35
CA THR A 298 -6.13 14.08 3.78
C THR A 298 -7.39 13.56 4.46
N ASN A 299 -7.26 12.48 5.23
CA ASN A 299 -8.38 11.74 5.84
C ASN A 299 -9.40 11.26 4.81
N GLY A 300 -8.97 11.01 3.57
CA GLY A 300 -9.82 10.41 2.55
C GLY A 300 -10.26 9.01 2.96
N VAL A 301 -11.42 8.61 2.46
CA VAL A 301 -12.02 7.29 2.69
C VAL A 301 -12.56 6.76 1.36
N ILE A 302 -12.08 5.59 0.98
CA ILE A 302 -12.50 4.85 -0.20
C ILE A 302 -12.93 3.46 0.25
N THR A 303 -14.11 3.02 -0.19
CA THR A 303 -14.60 1.67 0.09
C THR A 303 -14.62 0.86 -1.20
N ILE A 304 -14.06 -0.35 -1.14
CA ILE A 304 -14.28 -1.39 -2.15
C ILE A 304 -15.19 -2.45 -1.54
N LYS A 305 -16.31 -2.71 -2.21
CA LYS A 305 -17.27 -3.76 -1.86
C LYS A 305 -17.19 -4.89 -2.88
N TYR A 306 -17.02 -6.11 -2.37
CA TYR A 306 -17.00 -7.36 -3.13
C TYR A 306 -18.41 -7.89 -3.41
#